data_AF-A0A820DBS5-F1
#
_entry.id   AF-A0A820DBS5-F1
#
_cell.length_a   1.000
_cell.length_b   1.000
_cell.length_c   1.000
_cell.angle_alpha   90.00
_cell.angle_beta   90.00
_cell.angle_gamma   90.00
#
_symmetry.space_group_name_H-M   'P 1'
#
loop_
_entity.id
_entity.type
_entity.pdbx_description
1 polymer ?
#
loop_
_entity_poly.entity_id
_entity_poly.type
_entity_poly.pdbx_seq_one_letter_code
_entity_poly.pdbx_strand_id
1 'polypeptide(L)'
;MLLELEVPTKICGKRRYNIKLWKLFNQCFNCLPVAAIIAGKIFCCQGGPSPELHSLEQIRQIQRPIEVPDTGLLCDLLWSDPDNDVKGWSESNTGISLRYGADIVNE
;
A
#
# COMPACT_ATOMS: atom_id res chain seq x y z
N MET A 1 4.10 2.75 -0.35
CA MET A 1 4.77 3.92 0.25
C MET A 1 5.78 3.53 1.35
N LEU A 2 6.89 2.85 1.00
CA LEU A 2 8.16 2.67 1.77
C LEU A 2 8.91 1.45 1.17
N LEU A 3 9.48 1.62 -0.02
CA LEU A 3 10.62 0.80 -0.43
C LEU A 3 11.84 1.59 0.01
N GLU A 4 12.56 1.07 1.02
CA GLU A 4 13.97 1.39 1.27
C GLU A 4 14.37 2.86 1.05
N LEU A 5 13.61 3.80 1.63
CA LEU A 5 14.19 5.09 1.92
C LEU A 5 15.02 4.89 3.17
N GLU A 6 16.27 4.45 3.00
CA GLU A 6 17.36 4.80 3.91
C GLU A 6 17.22 6.30 4.16
N VAL A 7 16.54 6.69 5.24
CA VAL A 7 16.12 8.09 5.38
C VAL A 7 17.37 8.94 5.41
N PRO A 8 17.64 9.74 4.37
CA PRO A 8 18.66 10.73 4.48
C PRO A 8 18.00 11.74 5.40
N THR A 9 18.34 11.68 6.68
CA THR A 9 18.09 12.79 7.62
C THR A 9 18.61 14.14 7.07
N LYS A 10 19.35 14.10 5.95
CA LYS A 10 19.75 15.18 5.05
C LYS A 10 18.70 15.45 3.96
N ILE A 11 17.87 16.48 4.16
CA ILE A 11 17.22 17.20 3.06
C ILE A 11 18.19 18.35 2.68
N CYS A 12 18.71 18.37 1.45
CA CYS A 12 19.73 19.34 1.00
C CYS A 12 21.04 19.28 1.83
N GLY A 13 21.59 18.08 2.03
CA GLY A 13 22.93 17.88 2.62
C GLY A 13 23.10 18.15 4.12
N LYS A 14 22.13 18.82 4.77
CA LYS A 14 22.15 19.11 6.23
C LYS A 14 21.11 18.29 6.98
N ARG A 15 21.53 17.72 8.12
CA ARG A 15 20.66 16.94 9.00
C ARG A 15 19.64 17.87 9.67
N ARG A 16 18.40 17.93 9.19
CA ARG A 16 17.37 18.83 9.76
C ARG A 16 16.77 18.29 11.05
N TYR A 17 16.68 16.96 11.18
CA TYR A 17 16.04 16.29 12.32
C TYR A 17 16.80 15.03 12.75
N ASN A 18 16.48 14.53 13.94
CA ASN A 18 17.15 13.37 14.53
C ASN A 18 16.43 12.03 14.22
N ILE A 19 17.13 10.92 14.49
CA ILE A 19 16.61 9.56 14.26
C ILE A 19 15.38 9.26 15.11
N LYS A 20 15.26 9.85 16.31
CA LYS A 20 14.09 9.64 17.17
C LYS A 20 12.81 10.15 16.50
N LEU A 21 12.87 11.30 15.84
CA LEU A 21 11.73 11.85 15.10
C LEU A 21 11.34 10.95 13.92
N TRP A 22 12.32 10.41 13.19
CA TRP A 22 12.04 9.44 12.12
C TRP A 22 11.30 8.19 12.63
N LYS A 23 11.75 7.63 13.77
CA LYS A 23 11.06 6.49 14.39
C LYS A 23 9.62 6.82 14.78
N LEU A 24 9.37 8.04 15.29
CA LEU A 24 8.00 8.50 15.60
C LEU A 24 7.13 8.62 14.35
N PHE A 25 7.68 9.09 13.22
CA PHE A 25 6.96 9.10 11.95
C PHE A 25 6.59 7.70 11.46
N ASN A 26 7.52 6.73 11.53
CA ASN A 26 7.19 5.35 11.17
C ASN A 26 6.09 4.76 12.06
N GLN A 27 6.16 5.02 13.37
CA GLN A 27 5.08 4.62 14.29
C GLN A 27 3.73 5.25 13.91
N CYS A 28 3.72 6.50 13.45
CA CYS A 28 2.52 7.15 12.94
C CYS A 28 2.02 6.49 11.64
N PHE A 29 2.91 6.22 10.69
CA PHE A 29 2.57 5.57 9.41
C PHE A 29 2.00 4.16 9.60
N ASN A 30 2.54 3.38 10.54
CA ASN A 30 2.06 2.04 10.86
C ASN A 30 0.62 2.03 11.41
N CYS A 31 0.06 3.18 11.76
CA CYS A 31 -1.32 3.34 12.24
C CYS A 31 -2.29 3.86 11.15
N LEU A 32 -1.80 4.28 9.98
CA LEU A 32 -2.62 4.93 8.96
C LEU A 32 -3.66 3.98 8.33
N PRO A 33 -4.86 4.49 7.96
CA PRO A 33 -5.82 3.75 7.16
C PRO A 33 -5.28 3.39 5.79
N VAL A 34 -5.56 2.16 5.37
CA VAL A 34 -5.06 1.60 4.10
C VAL A 34 -6.11 1.64 2.98
N ALA A 35 -7.39 1.74 3.36
CA ALA A 35 -8.50 1.91 2.46
C ALA A 35 -9.65 2.68 3.11
N ALA A 36 -10.54 3.22 2.28
CA ALA A 36 -11.74 3.92 2.68
C ALA A 36 -12.91 3.56 1.76
N ILE A 37 -14.13 3.72 2.26
CA ILE A 37 -15.35 3.61 1.46
C ILE A 37 -16.09 4.94 1.55
N ILE A 38 -16.18 5.63 0.42
CA ILE A 38 -16.87 6.91 0.33
C ILE A 38 -18.33 6.66 -0.03
N ALA A 39 -19.24 7.20 0.80
CA ALA A 39 -20.69 7.12 0.62
C ALA A 39 -21.24 5.69 0.44
N GLY A 40 -20.55 4.68 0.98
CA GLY A 40 -20.93 3.27 0.82
C GLY A 40 -20.80 2.72 -0.60
N LYS A 41 -20.12 3.44 -1.51
CA LYS A 41 -20.11 3.14 -2.94
C LYS A 41 -18.72 3.12 -3.57
N ILE A 42 -17.85 4.06 -3.20
CA ILE A 42 -16.53 4.20 -3.83
C ILE A 42 -15.49 3.62 -2.90
N PHE A 43 -14.84 2.53 -3.33
CA PHE A 43 -13.66 1.99 -2.66
C PHE A 43 -12.44 2.84 -3.03
N CYS A 44 -11.67 3.24 -2.01
CA CYS A 44 -10.44 4.01 -2.19
C CYS A 44 -9.30 3.28 -1.48
N CYS A 45 -8.20 3.07 -2.19
CA CYS A 45 -6.94 2.58 -1.67
C CYS A 45 -5.79 3.27 -2.44
N GLN A 46 -4.54 3.04 -2.03
CA GLN A 46 -3.39 3.71 -2.62
C GLN A 46 -2.97 3.07 -3.95
N GLY A 47 -2.97 1.74 -4.03
CA GLY A 47 -2.66 0.99 -5.26
C GLY A 47 -3.95 0.52 -5.93
N GLY A 48 -4.41 -0.67 -5.54
CA GLY A 48 -5.61 -1.26 -6.10
C GLY A 48 -6.11 -2.48 -5.32
N PRO A 49 -6.95 -3.32 -5.94
CA PRO A 49 -7.40 -4.58 -5.34
C PRO A 49 -6.24 -5.57 -5.16
N SER A 50 -6.49 -6.61 -4.38
CA SER A 50 -5.59 -7.76 -4.16
C SER A 50 -6.31 -9.05 -4.56
N PRO A 51 -5.61 -10.07 -5.10
CA PRO A 51 -6.20 -11.40 -5.29
C PRO A 51 -6.69 -12.04 -3.99
N GLU A 52 -6.14 -11.61 -2.85
CA GLU A 52 -6.52 -12.10 -1.52
C GLU A 52 -7.71 -11.35 -0.92
N LEU A 53 -8.18 -10.26 -1.57
CA LEU A 53 -9.30 -9.46 -1.09
C LEU A 53 -10.63 -10.06 -1.56
N HIS A 54 -11.21 -10.92 -0.73
CA HIS A 54 -12.52 -11.52 -0.96
C HIS A 54 -13.65 -10.81 -0.18
N SER A 55 -13.30 -10.09 0.89
CA SER A 55 -14.23 -9.33 1.71
C SER A 55 -13.57 -8.11 2.31
N LEU A 56 -14.30 -6.99 2.35
CA LEU A 56 -13.89 -5.77 3.05
C LEU A 56 -13.64 -6.00 4.54
N GLU A 57 -14.17 -7.08 5.11
CA GLU A 57 -13.90 -7.45 6.50
C GLU A 57 -12.43 -7.80 6.71
N GLN A 58 -11.75 -8.39 5.72
CA GLN A 58 -10.32 -8.68 5.82
C GLN A 58 -9.50 -7.40 6.05
N ILE A 59 -9.89 -6.28 5.43
CA ILE A 59 -9.26 -4.97 5.64
C ILE A 59 -9.54 -4.44 7.05
N ARG A 60 -10.76 -4.64 7.57
CA ARG A 60 -11.12 -4.22 8.94
C ARG A 60 -10.40 -4.99 10.02
N GLN A 61 -10.04 -6.24 9.76
CA GLN A 61 -9.33 -7.10 10.70
C GLN A 61 -7.82 -6.84 10.76
N ILE A 62 -7.26 -6.02 9.86
CA ILE A 62 -5.85 -5.61 9.90
C ILE A 62 -5.58 -4.86 11.22
N GLN A 63 -4.89 -5.54 12.14
CA GLN A 63 -4.48 -4.98 13.41
C GLN A 63 -3.37 -3.95 13.21
N ARG A 64 -3.43 -2.85 13.98
CA ARG A 64 -2.43 -1.79 13.95
C ARG A 64 -1.85 -1.57 15.34
N PRO A 65 -0.58 -1.14 15.46
CA PRO A 65 0.35 -0.77 14.39
C PRO A 65 0.87 -1.97 13.58
N ILE A 66 1.07 -1.80 12.28
CA ILE A 66 1.62 -2.85 11.40
C ILE A 66 2.63 -2.25 10.42
N GLU A 67 3.75 -2.94 10.22
CA GLU A 67 4.68 -2.68 9.12
C GLU A 67 4.17 -3.40 7.87
N VAL A 68 4.35 -2.76 6.71
CA VAL A 68 3.87 -3.33 5.43
C VAL A 68 4.72 -4.55 5.09
N PRO A 69 4.13 -5.75 4.93
CA PRO A 69 4.86 -6.93 4.48
C PRO A 69 5.25 -6.81 3.00
N ASP A 70 6.22 -7.61 2.56
CA ASP A 70 6.69 -7.62 1.17
C ASP A 70 5.64 -8.19 0.20
N THR A 71 4.69 -9.00 0.69
CA THR A 71 3.65 -9.66 -0.10
C THR A 71 2.30 -9.71 0.65
N GLY A 72 1.24 -10.06 -0.09
CA GLY A 72 -0.11 -10.28 0.44
C GLY A 72 -0.99 -9.03 0.48
N LEU A 73 -2.19 -9.17 1.05
CA LEU A 73 -3.26 -8.16 1.01
C LEU A 73 -2.81 -6.71 1.30
N LEU A 74 -2.05 -6.48 2.37
CA LEU A 74 -1.62 -5.13 2.75
C LEU A 74 -0.60 -4.54 1.75
N CYS A 75 0.27 -5.38 1.19
CA CYS A 75 1.22 -4.96 0.16
C CYS A 75 0.45 -4.53 -1.10
N ASP A 76 -0.49 -5.35 -1.54
CA ASP A 76 -1.25 -5.13 -2.77
C ASP A 76 -2.14 -3.87 -2.70
N LEU A 77 -2.83 -3.65 -1.57
CA LEU A 77 -3.63 -2.42 -1.37
C LEU A 77 -2.82 -1.13 -1.50
N LEU A 78 -1.50 -1.20 -1.30
CA LEU A 78 -0.59 -0.07 -1.33
C LEU A 78 0.20 0.07 -2.63
N TRP A 79 0.33 -1.02 -3.40
CA TRP A 79 1.32 -1.12 -4.47
C TRP A 79 0.86 -1.83 -5.74
N SER A 80 -0.36 -2.37 -5.80
CA SER A 80 -0.85 -2.93 -7.05
C SER A 80 -1.19 -1.83 -8.06
N ASP A 81 -0.96 -2.10 -9.36
CA ASP A 81 -1.10 -1.12 -10.44
C ASP A 81 -2.13 -1.58 -11.49
N PRO A 82 -2.97 -0.69 -12.05
CA PRO A 82 -3.84 -1.05 -13.16
C PRO A 82 -3.04 -1.23 -14.46
N ASP A 83 -3.44 -2.19 -15.29
CA ASP A 83 -2.85 -2.44 -16.61
C ASP A 83 -3.92 -2.79 -17.64
N ASN A 84 -4.01 -1.99 -18.71
CA ASN A 84 -5.01 -2.15 -19.77
C ASN A 84 -4.69 -3.32 -20.73
N ASP A 85 -3.43 -3.76 -20.79
CA ASP A 85 -2.97 -4.81 -21.68
C ASP A 85 -3.01 -6.20 -21.02
N VAL A 86 -3.31 -6.25 -19.72
CA VAL A 86 -3.42 -7.48 -18.93
C VAL A 86 -4.88 -7.87 -18.76
N LYS A 87 -5.15 -9.17 -18.87
CA LYS A 87 -6.40 -9.79 -18.42
C LYS A 87 -6.13 -10.53 -17.11
N GLY A 88 -6.90 -10.24 -16.07
CA GLY A 88 -6.72 -10.81 -14.74
C GLY A 88 -5.54 -10.17 -14.00
N TRP A 89 -4.67 -11.01 -13.42
CA TRP A 89 -3.50 -10.59 -12.66
C TRP A 89 -2.21 -10.86 -13.43
N SER A 90 -1.22 -9.98 -13.29
CA SER A 90 0.13 -10.14 -13.84
C SER A 90 1.18 -9.63 -12.85
N GLU A 91 2.44 -10.03 -13.01
CA GLU A 91 3.53 -9.53 -12.18
C GLU A 91 3.79 -8.04 -12.45
N SER A 92 4.12 -7.28 -11.39
CA SER A 92 4.51 -5.88 -11.51
C SER A 92 5.92 -5.73 -12.05
N ASN A 93 6.12 -4.73 -12.92
CA ASN A 93 7.45 -4.38 -13.43
C ASN A 93 8.38 -3.81 -12.33
N THR A 94 7.80 -3.38 -11.20
CA THR A 94 8.56 -2.87 -10.05
C THR A 94 9.12 -3.99 -9.18
N GLY A 95 8.72 -5.24 -9.43
CA GLY A 95 9.07 -6.40 -8.62
C GLY A 95 8.30 -6.51 -7.29
N ILE A 96 7.32 -5.62 -7.05
CA ILE A 96 6.48 -5.63 -5.85
C ILE A 96 5.01 -5.65 -6.25
N SER A 97 4.24 -6.51 -5.58
CA SER A 97 2.82 -6.72 -5.86
C SER A 97 2.56 -7.10 -7.34
N LEU A 98 1.36 -6.79 -7.83
CA LEU A 98 0.77 -7.27 -9.06
C LEU A 98 0.18 -6.12 -9.87
N ARG A 99 0.05 -6.35 -11.16
CA ARG A 99 -0.79 -5.58 -12.06
C ARG A 99 -2.15 -6.23 -12.22
N TYR A 100 -3.20 -5.43 -12.37
CA TYR A 100 -4.57 -5.91 -12.55
C TYR A 100 -5.23 -5.33 -13.79
N GLY A 101 -5.93 -6.19 -14.53
CA GLY A 101 -6.73 -5.84 -15.69
C GLY A 101 -8.05 -5.15 -15.32
N ALA A 102 -8.67 -4.52 -16.32
CA ALA A 102 -10.00 -3.93 -16.16
C ALA A 102 -11.08 -4.96 -15.80
N ASP A 103 -10.87 -6.23 -16.15
CA ASP A 103 -11.79 -7.32 -15.79
C ASP A 103 -11.86 -7.57 -14.29
N ILE A 104 -10.75 -7.40 -13.56
CA ILE A 104 -10.70 -7.54 -12.10
C ILE A 104 -11.53 -6.46 -11.39
N VAL A 105 -11.60 -5.25 -11.96
CA VAL A 105 -12.33 -4.13 -11.35
C VAL A 105 -13.84 -4.20 -11.65
N ASN A 106 -14.22 -4.88 -12.74
CA ASN A 106 -15.60 -4.99 -13.20
C ASN A 106 -16.30 -6.28 -12.77
N GLU A 107 -15.64 -7.13 -11.98
CA GLU A 107 -16.21 -8.33 -11.35
C GLU A 107 -17.11 -7.96 -10.16
#